data_AF-A0A2T3NWV4-F1
#
_entry.id   AF-A0A2T3NWV4-F1
#
_cell.length_a   1.000
_cell.length_b   1.000
_cell.length_c   1.000
_cell.angle_alpha   90.00
_cell.angle_beta   90.00
_cell.angle_gamma   90.00
#
_symmetry.space_group_name_H-M   'P 1'
#
loop_
_entity.id
_entity.type
_entity.pdbx_description
1 polymer ?
#
loop_
_entity_poly.entity_id
_entity_poly.type
_entity_poly.pdbx_seq_one_letter_code
_entity_poly.pdbx_strand_id
1 'polypeptide(L)'
;MRHIADFIEQLEKEEDPINIWVYSSKGQYSQFGNQGKKVRTPSLRKALGDYLQVVVEINNDKEEAFLLLPEVHAVVPVSFQDGQVHSLTRPA
;
A
#
# COMPACT_ATOMS: atom_id res chain seq x y z
N MET A 1 1.36 -14.98 -2.87
CA MET A 1 1.99 -13.78 -3.46
C MET A 1 1.17 -13.38 -4.66
N ARG A 2 0.88 -12.09 -4.78
CA ARG A 2 0.07 -11.53 -5.87
C ARG A 2 0.91 -10.56 -6.70
N HIS A 3 0.63 -10.45 -7.99
CA HIS A 3 1.30 -9.50 -8.86
C HIS A 3 0.77 -8.08 -8.62
N ILE A 4 1.64 -7.06 -8.70
CA ILE A 4 1.25 -5.66 -8.45
C ILE A 4 0.16 -5.18 -9.43
N ALA A 5 0.23 -5.58 -10.70
CA ALA A 5 -0.76 -5.19 -11.70
C ALA A 5 -2.17 -5.70 -11.33
N ASP A 6 -2.28 -6.99 -10.98
CA ASP A 6 -3.56 -7.60 -10.59
C ASP A 6 -4.12 -6.97 -9.31
N PHE A 7 -3.24 -6.57 -8.39
CA PHE A 7 -3.63 -5.89 -7.16
C PHE A 7 -4.22 -4.50 -7.43
N ILE A 8 -3.55 -3.71 -8.28
CA ILE A 8 -4.04 -2.38 -8.67
C ILE A 8 -5.39 -2.48 -9.40
N GLU A 9 -5.57 -3.47 -10.29
CA GLU A 9 -6.84 -3.68 -10.98
C GLU A 9 -7.98 -4.03 -10.01
N GLN A 10 -7.70 -4.80 -8.95
CA GLN A 10 -8.70 -5.06 -7.92
C GLN A 10 -9.03 -3.81 -7.10
N LEU A 11 -8.03 -3.02 -6.71
CA LEU A 11 -8.27 -1.74 -6.03
C LEU A 11 -9.06 -0.74 -6.89
N GLU A 12 -8.97 -0.83 -8.21
CA GLU A 12 -9.79 -0.03 -9.14
C GLU A 12 -11.27 -0.50 -9.19
N LYS A 13 -11.53 -1.77 -8.89
CA LYS A 13 -12.88 -2.36 -8.83
C LYS A 13 -13.53 -2.18 -7.46
N GLU A 14 -12.73 -2.14 -6.41
CA GLU A 14 -13.17 -1.92 -5.03
C GLU A 14 -13.38 -0.42 -4.78
N GLU A 15 -14.47 -0.06 -4.09
CA GLU A 15 -14.75 1.34 -3.74
C GLU A 15 -14.12 1.75 -2.41
N ASP A 16 -13.39 0.85 -1.76
CA ASP A 16 -12.83 1.05 -0.44
C ASP A 16 -11.75 2.15 -0.45
N PRO A 17 -11.79 3.08 0.52
CA PRO A 17 -10.78 4.13 0.63
C PRO A 17 -9.42 3.53 0.99
N ILE A 18 -8.39 3.80 0.19
CA ILE A 18 -7.02 3.41 0.49
C ILE A 18 -6.18 4.58 1.02
N ASN A 19 -5.24 4.26 1.89
CA ASN A 19 -4.08 5.10 2.22
C ASN A 19 -2.84 4.55 1.52
N ILE A 20 -1.99 5.45 1.06
CA ILE A 20 -0.71 5.10 0.44
C ILE A 20 0.38 5.63 1.37
N TRP A 21 1.36 4.79 1.65
CA TRP A 21 2.47 5.08 2.55
C TRP A 21 3.76 4.80 1.80
N VAL A 22 4.70 5.75 1.82
CA VAL A 22 6.00 5.61 1.17
C VAL A 22 7.10 5.60 2.23
N TYR A 23 8.09 4.74 2.07
CA TYR A 23 9.20 4.67 2.99
C TYR A 23 10.08 5.92 2.86
N SER A 24 10.29 6.63 3.97
CA SER A 24 11.13 7.82 4.01
C SER A 24 12.55 7.49 4.48
N SER A 25 13.50 8.36 4.16
CA SER A 25 14.88 8.27 4.63
C SER A 25 15.05 8.34 6.15
N LYS A 26 13.98 8.68 6.90
CA LYS A 26 13.97 8.71 8.37
C LYS A 26 13.68 7.34 9.01
N GLY A 27 13.60 6.28 8.21
CA GLY A 27 13.38 4.92 8.69
C GLY A 27 11.92 4.58 8.98
N GLN A 28 10.97 5.44 8.59
CA GLN A 28 9.54 5.29 8.82
C GLN A 28 8.75 5.56 7.54
N TYR A 29 7.58 4.94 7.44
CA TYR A 29 6.64 5.25 6.38
C TYR A 29 5.89 6.54 6.69
N SER A 30 5.77 7.39 5.67
CA SER A 30 4.96 8.61 5.71
C SER A 30 3.87 8.53 4.67
N GLN A 31 2.70 9.07 4.99
CA GLN A 31 1.56 9.06 4.08
C GLN A 31 1.86 9.87 2.81
N PHE A 32 1.55 9.27 1.67
CA PHE A 32 1.72 9.85 0.35
C PHE A 32 0.44 10.59 -0.06
N GLY A 33 0.53 11.92 -0.19
CA GLY A 33 -0.61 12.78 -0.49
C GLY A 33 -1.35 13.29 0.74
N ASN A 34 -2.55 13.85 0.54
CA ASN A 34 -3.34 14.47 1.61
C ASN A 34 -4.23 13.45 2.32
N GLN A 35 -4.24 13.52 3.66
CA GLN A 35 -5.16 12.78 4.53
C GLN A 35 -6.63 13.09 4.22
N GLY A 36 -7.49 12.06 4.27
CA GLY A 36 -8.95 12.23 4.36
C GLY A 36 -9.71 12.33 3.05
N LYS A 37 -9.10 12.04 1.90
CA LYS A 37 -9.82 11.85 0.62
C LYS A 37 -9.52 10.47 0.07
N LYS A 38 -10.53 9.80 -0.52
CA LYS A 38 -10.35 8.54 -1.27
C LYS A 38 -9.15 8.69 -2.21
N VAL A 39 -8.01 8.11 -1.83
CA VAL A 39 -6.82 8.18 -2.66
C VAL A 39 -7.04 7.21 -3.82
N ARG A 40 -6.99 7.73 -5.04
CA ARG A 40 -7.25 6.93 -6.25
C ARG A 40 -5.98 6.23 -6.70
N THR A 41 -6.13 5.12 -7.42
CA THR A 41 -5.05 4.34 -8.03
C THR A 41 -4.05 5.11 -8.90
N PRO A 42 -4.37 6.26 -9.55
CA PRO A 42 -3.34 7.08 -10.19
C PRO A 42 -2.26 7.60 -9.23
N SER A 43 -2.61 7.94 -7.99
CA SER A 43 -1.64 8.34 -6.96
C SER A 43 -0.74 7.17 -6.56
N LEU A 44 -1.29 5.95 -6.52
CA LEU A 44 -0.53 4.73 -6.26
C LEU A 44 0.45 4.44 -7.39
N ARG A 45 0.01 4.54 -8.64
CA ARG A 45 0.90 4.39 -9.81
C ARG A 45 2.04 5.40 -9.79
N LYS A 46 1.77 6.65 -9.37
CA LYS A 46 2.82 7.66 -9.16
C LYS A 46 3.80 7.25 -8.05
N ALA A 47 3.30 6.85 -6.88
CA ALA A 47 4.15 6.40 -5.78
C ALA A 47 5.04 5.21 -6.17
N LEU A 48 4.52 4.25 -6.94
CA LEU A 48 5.30 3.11 -7.42
C LEU A 48 6.39 3.47 -8.45
N GLY A 49 6.23 4.60 -9.16
CA GLY A 49 7.27 5.13 -10.05
C GLY A 49 8.40 5.84 -9.32
N ASP A 50 8.08 6.46 -8.18
CA ASP A 50 9.00 7.34 -7.45
C ASP A 50 9.66 6.66 -6.23
N TYR A 51 9.11 5.54 -5.72
CA TYR A 51 9.53 4.92 -4.46
C TYR A 51 9.67 3.39 -4.54
N LEU A 52 10.71 2.87 -3.87
CA LEU A 52 11.02 1.43 -3.84
C LEU A 52 10.15 0.63 -2.86
N GLN A 53 9.64 1.27 -1.80
CA GLN A 53 8.84 0.61 -0.78
C GLN A 53 7.56 1.41 -0.54
N VAL A 54 6.45 0.82 -0.96
CA VAL A 54 5.12 1.42 -0.87
C VAL A 54 4.22 0.47 -0.09
N VAL A 55 3.56 0.97 0.96
CA VAL A 55 2.49 0.25 1.65
C VAL A 55 1.15 0.83 1.23
N VAL A 56 0.20 -0.05 0.93
CA VAL A 56 -1.21 0.30 0.74
C VAL A 56 -1.99 -0.25 1.91
N GLU A 57 -2.69 0.63 2.60
CA GLU A 57 -3.59 0.30 3.70
C GLU A 57 -5.03 0.52 3.20
N ILE A 58 -5.86 -0.50 3.29
CA ILE A 58 -7.27 -0.46 2.90
C ILE A 58 -8.07 -0.11 4.14
N ASN A 59 -8.74 1.04 4.13
CA ASN A 59 -9.60 1.48 5.23
C ASN A 59 -10.97 0.77 5.10
N ASN A 60 -10.98 -0.52 5.38
CA ASN A 60 -12.17 -1.35 5.54
C ASN A 60 -12.24 -1.87 6.99
N ASP A 61 -13.30 -2.61 7.34
CA ASP A 61 -13.49 -3.17 8.68
C ASP A 61 -12.40 -4.18 9.12
N LYS A 62 -11.45 -4.51 8.23
CA LYS A 62 -10.46 -5.58 8.41
C LYS A 62 -9.01 -5.08 8.57
N GLU A 63 -8.78 -3.77 8.56
CA GLU A 63 -7.45 -3.15 8.74
C GLU A 63 -6.36 -3.82 7.87
N GLU A 64 -6.63 -3.99 6.58
CA GLU A 64 -5.75 -4.72 5.68
C GLU A 64 -4.62 -3.83 5.14
N ALA A 65 -3.37 -4.28 5.26
CA ALA A 65 -2.23 -3.58 4.71
C ALA A 65 -1.35 -4.49 3.84
N PHE A 66 -0.79 -3.91 2.78
CA PHE A 66 -0.02 -4.62 1.77
C PHE A 66 1.25 -3.85 1.43
N LEU A 67 2.40 -4.51 1.53
CA LEU A 67 3.67 -4.03 1.03
C LEU A 67 3.81 -4.39 -0.45
N LEU A 68 4.00 -3.37 -1.28
CA LEU A 68 4.27 -3.49 -2.71
C LEU A 68 5.79 -3.43 -2.90
N LEU A 69 6.31 -4.42 -3.61
CA LEU A 69 7.73 -4.58 -3.93
C LEU A 69 7.90 -4.47 -5.45
N PRO A 70 8.08 -3.25 -6.00
CA PRO A 70 8.17 -3.02 -7.43
C PRO A 70 9.29 -3.82 -8.09
N GLU A 71 10.43 -3.99 -7.41
CA GLU A 71 11.62 -4.69 -7.93
C GLU A 71 11.34 -6.15 -8.32
N VAL A 72 10.43 -6.80 -7.61
CA VAL A 72 10.05 -8.21 -7.85
C VAL A 72 8.59 -8.36 -8.27
N HIS A 73 7.94 -7.23 -8.63
CA HIS A 73 6.53 -7.15 -9.03
C HIS A 73 5.56 -7.87 -8.08
N ALA A 74 5.85 -7.88 -6.77
CA ALA A 74 5.11 -8.65 -5.78
C ALA A 74 4.34 -7.78 -4.78
N VAL A 75 3.25 -8.35 -4.28
CA VAL A 75 2.45 -7.80 -3.18
C VAL A 75 2.43 -8.80 -2.03
N VAL A 76 2.74 -8.30 -0.83
CA VAL A 76 2.82 -9.10 0.40
C VAL A 76 1.95 -8.45 1.47
N PRO A 77 1.00 -9.19 2.09
CA PRO A 77 0.22 -8.64 3.19
C PRO A 77 1.12 -8.46 4.42
N VAL A 78 0.89 -7.39 5.17
CA VAL A 78 1.70 -6.98 6.31
C VAL A 78 0.83 -6.53 7.48
N SER A 79 1.37 -6.64 8.69
CA SER A 79 0.88 -5.89 9.84
C SER A 79 1.54 -4.51 9.80
N PHE A 80 0.73 -3.48 9.61
CA PHE A 80 1.17 -2.10 9.49
C PHE A 80 0.49 -1.25 10.54
N GLN A 81 1.28 -0.60 11.41
CA GLN A 81 0.78 0.26 12.46
C GLN A 81 1.81 1.35 12.77
N ASP A 82 1.34 2.56 13.08
CA ASP A 82 2.18 3.70 13.46
C ASP A 82 3.31 4.01 12.47
N GLY A 83 3.03 3.86 11.16
CA GLY A 83 4.00 4.13 10.10
C GLY A 83 5.12 3.08 9.99
N GLN A 84 4.92 1.88 10.55
CA GLN A 84 5.90 0.79 10.53
C GLN A 84 5.28 -0.55 10.13
N VAL A 85 6.07 -1.36 9.42
CA VAL A 85 5.76 -2.77 9.14
C VAL A 85 6.31 -3.61 10.28
N HIS A 86 5.43 -4.29 11.02
CA HIS A 86 5.82 -5.12 12.17
C HIS A 86 6.09 -6.57 11.77
N SER A 87 5.31 -7.11 10.82
CA SER A 87 5.47 -8.48 10.34
C SER A 87 4.84 -8.70 8.99
N LEU A 88 5.31 -9.71 8.25
CA LEU A 88 4.56 -10.26 7.13
C LEU A 88 3.37 -11.06 7.65
N THR A 89 2.20 -10.88 7.05
CA THR A 89 1.01 -11.67 7.38
C THR A 89 0.76 -12.73 6.29
N ARG A 90 -0.12 -13.69 6.56
CA ARG A 90 -0.56 -14.65 5.53
C ARG A 90 -1.80 -14.08 4.82
N PRO A 91 -2.00 -14.36 3.53
CA PRO A 91 -3.29 -14.11 2.89
C PRO A 91 -4.37 -14.85 3.69
N ALA A 92 -5.45 -14.15 4.04
CA ALA A 92 -6.64 -14.75 4.65
C ALA A 92 -7.35 -15.70 3.68
#